data_AF-A0A9X5XBG9-F1
#
_entry.id   AF-A0A9X5XBG9-F1
#
_cell.length_a   1.000
_cell.length_b   1.000
_cell.length_c   1.000
_cell.angle_alpha   90.00
_cell.angle_beta   90.00
_cell.angle_gamma   90.00
#
_symmetry.space_group_name_H-M   'P 1'
#
loop_
_entity.id
_entity.type
_entity.pdbx_description
1 polymer ?
#
loop_
_entity_poly.entity_id
_entity_poly.type
_entity_poly.pdbx_seq_one_letter_code
_entity_poly.pdbx_strand_id
1 'polypeptide(L)' 'MEAFTTHTGRAVPLRRSNVDTDQIIPAHWLKKVTRDGFEDGLFEAWRKDSSFILNQPERKGATVLV' A
#
# COMPACT_ATOMS: atom_id res chain seq x y z
N MET A 1 -6.10 3.53 18.86
CA MET A 1 -5.53 2.20 18.54
C MET A 1 -6.58 1.19 18.96
N GLU A 2 -7.00 0.32 18.05
CA GLU A 2 -8.01 -0.72 18.33
C GLU A 2 -7.33 -2.04 18.66
N ALA A 3 -7.96 -2.85 19.51
CA ALA A 3 -7.44 -4.18 19.83
C ALA A 3 -7.50 -5.06 18.58
N PHE A 4 -6.37 -5.61 18.16
CA PHE A 4 -6.28 -6.53 17.03
C PHE A 4 -6.31 -7.97 17.54
N THR A 5 -7.43 -8.67 17.34
CA THR A 5 -7.59 -10.08 17.76
C THR A 5 -7.59 -11.01 16.55
N THR A 6 -8.42 -10.71 15.54
CA THR A 6 -8.53 -11.49 14.31
C THR A 6 -8.99 -10.57 13.18
N HIS A 7 -8.41 -10.75 11.99
CA HIS A 7 -8.79 -10.05 10.78
C HIS A 7 -8.95 -11.05 9.64
N THR A 8 -10.04 -10.94 8.89
CA THR A 8 -10.26 -11.72 7.66
C THR A 8 -10.41 -10.74 6.50
N GLY A 9 -9.62 -10.94 5.45
CA GLY A 9 -9.61 -10.06 4.30
C GLY A 9 -8.97 -10.71 3.09
N ARG A 10 -9.26 -10.16 1.90
CA ARG A 10 -8.62 -10.64 0.67
C ARG A 10 -7.14 -10.27 0.68
N ALA A 11 -6.29 -11.24 0.37
CA ALA A 11 -4.85 -11.07 0.24
C ALA A 11 -4.41 -10.66 -1.17
N VAL A 12 -3.33 -9.89 -1.25
CA VAL A 12 -2.64 -9.53 -2.49
C VAL A 12 -1.19 -10.03 -2.42
N PRO A 13 -0.74 -10.86 -3.39
CA PRO A 13 0.64 -11.32 -3.46
C PRO A 13 1.53 -10.26 -4.12
N LEU A 14 2.32 -9.54 -3.34
CA LEU A 14 3.35 -8.62 -3.79
C LEU A 14 4.69 -9.35 -3.84
N ARG A 15 5.01 -9.93 -5.00
CA ARG A 15 6.25 -10.69 -5.23
C ARG A 15 7.46 -9.78 -5.38
N ARG A 16 7.86 -9.10 -4.30
CA ARG A 16 9.03 -8.22 -4.21
C ARG A 16 9.77 -8.53 -2.90
N SER A 17 11.07 -8.75 -3.00
CA SER A 17 11.94 -8.86 -1.83
C SER A 17 12.58 -7.51 -1.52
N ASN A 18 12.97 -7.29 -0.27
CA ASN A 18 13.69 -6.08 0.18
C ASN A 18 12.94 -4.79 -0.15
N VAL A 19 11.62 -4.78 0.11
CA VAL A 19 10.80 -3.58 -0.06
C VAL A 19 11.21 -2.53 0.97
N ASP A 20 11.74 -1.39 0.50
CA ASP A 20 12.24 -0.30 1.37
C ASP A 20 11.17 0.77 1.67
N THR A 21 11.51 1.72 2.55
CA THR A 21 10.57 2.75 3.01
C THR A 21 10.15 3.72 1.91
N ASP A 22 11.06 4.07 0.99
CA ASP A 22 10.75 4.99 -0.12
C ASP A 22 9.89 4.30 -1.19
N GLN A 23 10.01 2.98 -1.31
CA GLN A 23 9.11 2.17 -2.15
C GLN A 23 7.71 2.06 -1.56
N ILE A 24 7.59 1.90 -0.23
CA ILE A 24 6.28 1.90 0.45
C ILE A 24 5.62 3.27 0.32
N ILE A 25 6.37 4.35 0.57
CA ILE A 25 5.91 5.71 0.41
C ILE A 25 7.08 6.67 0.15
N PRO A 26 7.11 7.40 -0.97
CA PRO A 26 8.23 8.28 -1.28
C PRO A 26 8.39 9.42 -0.25
N ALA A 27 9.63 9.76 0.10
CA ALA A 27 9.95 10.79 1.10
C ALA A 27 9.28 12.16 0.91
N HIS A 28 8.89 12.54 -0.31
CA HIS A 28 8.22 13.82 -0.54
C HIS A 28 6.81 13.89 0.07
N TRP A 29 6.14 12.76 0.28
CA TRP A 29 4.87 12.68 1.03
C TRP A 29 5.05 13.04 2.50
N LEU A 30 6.24 12.80 3.05
CA LEU A 30 6.57 13.06 4.46
C LEU A 30 6.78 14.56 4.77
N LYS A 31 6.68 15.43 3.76
CA LYS A 31 6.66 16.88 3.93
C LYS A 31 5.28 17.42 4.32
N LYS A 32 4.23 16.60 4.25
CA LYS A 32 2.88 16.98 4.68
C LYS A 32 2.85 17.22 6.20
N VAL A 33 2.15 18.28 6.59
CA VAL A 33 1.88 18.60 8.01
C VAL A 33 0.57 17.98 8.52
N THR A 34 -0.27 17.50 7.61
CA THR A 34 -1.53 16.81 7.91
C THR A 34 -1.29 15.33 8.18
N ARG A 35 -2.18 14.71 8.95
CA ARG A 35 -2.09 13.27 9.28
C ARG A 35 -2.81 12.37 8.27
N ASP A 36 -3.62 12.96 7.41
CA ASP A 36 -4.48 12.25 6.44
C ASP A 36 -3.94 12.36 5.01
N GLY A 37 -4.45 11.52 4.11
CA GLY A 37 -4.15 11.58 2.67
C GLY A 37 -2.77 10.99 2.32
N PHE A 38 -2.33 9.96 3.04
CA PHE A 38 -1.11 9.20 2.72
C PHE A 38 -1.39 7.95 1.88
N GLU A 39 -2.66 7.55 1.75
CA GLU A 39 -3.13 6.43 0.95
C GLU A 39 -2.77 6.55 -0.54
N ASP A 40 -2.72 7.78 -1.06
CA ASP A 40 -2.29 8.08 -2.42
C ASP A 40 -0.78 7.87 -2.62
N GLY A 41 0.01 7.97 -1.54
CA GLY A 41 1.45 7.74 -1.55
C GLY A 41 1.83 6.27 -1.46
N LEU A 42 0.91 5.37 -1.08
CA LEU A 42 1.18 3.95 -0.92
C LEU A 42 1.62 3.33 -2.25
N PHE A 43 2.88 2.90 -2.31
CA PHE A 43 3.53 2.34 -3.49
C PHE A 43 3.44 3.25 -4.73
N GLU A 44 3.42 4.59 -4.56
CA GLU A 44 3.16 5.56 -5.63
C GLU A 44 4.00 5.29 -6.89
N ALA A 45 5.30 5.05 -6.73
CA ALA A 45 6.21 4.79 -7.85
C ALA A 45 5.81 3.53 -8.65
N TRP A 46 5.39 2.46 -7.97
CA TRP A 46 4.94 1.22 -8.63
C TRP A 46 3.53 1.34 -9.20
N ARG A 47 2.66 2.11 -8.54
CA ARG A 47 1.28 2.33 -8.99
C ARG A 47 1.17 3.17 -10.26
N LYS A 48 2.26 3.82 -10.70
CA LYS A 48 2.37 4.42 -12.05
C LYS A 48 2.27 3.38 -13.16
N ASP A 49 2.64 2.14 -12.89
CA ASP A 49 2.38 1.01 -13.79
C ASP A 49 0.93 0.53 -13.62
N SER A 50 0.12 0.65 -14.68
CA SER A 50 -1.27 0.19 -14.68
C SER A 50 -1.42 -1.32 -14.45
N SER A 51 -0.38 -2.12 -14.75
CA SER A 51 -0.37 -3.56 -14.54
C SER A 51 -0.03 -3.97 -13.10
N PHE A 52 0.41 -3.02 -12.27
CA PHE A 52 0.79 -3.27 -10.89
C PHE A 52 -0.34 -3.93 -10.10
N ILE A 53 0.02 -4.91 -9.28
CA ILE A 53 -0.94 -5.86 -8.68
C ILE A 53 -2.03 -5.18 -7.84
N LEU A 54 -1.74 -4.07 -7.17
CA LEU A 54 -2.73 -3.32 -6.38
C LEU A 54 -3.66 -2.43 -7.21
N ASN A 55 -3.35 -2.21 -8.50
CA ASN A 55 -4.20 -1.47 -9.42
C ASN A 55 -5.25 -2.38 -10.11
N GLN A 56 -5.08 -3.71 -10.04
CA GLN A 56 -5.98 -4.66 -10.68
C GLN A 56 -7.38 -4.63 -10.03
N PRO A 57 -8.48 -4.51 -10.82
CA PRO A 57 -9.84 -4.45 -10.30
C PRO A 57 -10.19 -5.64 -9.39
N GLU A 58 -9.69 -6.84 -9.70
CA GLU A 58 -9.91 -8.07 -8.96
C GLU A 58 -9.26 -8.05 -7.57
N ARG A 59 -8.36 -7.08 -7.31
CA ARG A 59 -7.66 -6.86 -6.04
C ARG A 59 -8.22 -5.69 -5.23
N LYS A 60 -9.21 -4.93 -5.76
CA LYS A 60 -9.80 -3.73 -5.14
C LYS A 60 -10.52 -4.02 -3.80
N GLY A 61 -9.99 -3.52 -2.69
CA GLY A 61 -10.51 -3.79 -1.33
C GLY A 61 -9.78 -4.93 -0.62
N ALA A 62 -8.62 -5.34 -1.12
CA ALA A 62 -7.73 -6.21 -0.36
C ALA A 62 -7.18 -5.47 0.88
N THR A 63 -7.06 -6.20 1.97
CA THR A 63 -6.64 -5.67 3.28
C THR A 63 -5.51 -6.49 3.90
N VAL A 64 -5.00 -7.48 3.18
CA VAL A 64 -3.85 -8.30 3.56
C VAL A 64 -2.83 -8.26 2.42
N LEU A 65 -1.56 -7.98 2.74
CA LEU A 65 -0.45 -7.96 1.80
C LEU A 65 0.47 -9.14 2.10
N VAL A 66 0.88 -9.89 1.07
CA VAL A 66 1.74 -11.08 1.19
C VAL A 66 2.93 -10.97 0.27
#